data_AF-A0AAD7SK07-F1
#
_entry.id   AF-A0AAD7SK07-F1
#
_cell.length_a   1.000
_cell.length_b   1.000
_cell.length_c   1.000
_cell.angle_alpha   90.00
_cell.angle_beta   90.00
_cell.angle_gamma   90.00
#
_symmetry.space_group_name_H-M   'P 1'
#
loop_
_entity.id
_entity.type
_entity.pdbx_description
1 polymer ?
#
loop_
_entity_poly.entity_id
_entity_poly.type
_entity_poly.pdbx_seq_one_letter_code
_entity_poly.pdbx_strand_id
1 'polypeptide(L)'
;MSESETIELASLGRSFQLGMLYDCRRDMLIPGITLWDAEMLQEDINVRPQPNTDFKIITSDSSEDKASALNVEASLEASFLGGMISVKGSAKFLNDKKMSKRQSRVTLQYRTSTRFEQLTMKHLGAGNVQHSNIFQEGSATHVVTAVLYGAQAFFVFDQELSTSENQQEIQEACRLR
;
A
#
# COMPACT_ATOMS: atom_id res chain seq x y z
N MET A 1 29.66 -5.40 5.72
CA MET A 1 28.42 -5.39 6.51
C MET A 1 27.36 -4.90 5.55
N SER A 2 26.48 -5.78 5.06
CA SER A 2 25.40 -5.34 4.18
C SER A 2 24.48 -4.42 4.98
N GLU A 3 24.28 -3.19 4.52
CA GLU A 3 23.23 -2.33 5.04
C GLU A 3 21.91 -3.11 4.91
N SER A 4 21.28 -3.42 6.06
CA SER A 4 19.95 -3.99 6.08
C SER A 4 18.99 -2.87 5.69
N GLU A 5 18.73 -2.73 4.40
CA GLU A 5 17.85 -1.70 3.87
C GLU A 5 16.41 -2.00 4.31
N THR A 6 15.76 -1.03 4.96
CA THR A 6 14.35 -1.13 5.32
C THR A 6 13.52 -0.79 4.09
N ILE A 7 12.54 -1.64 3.76
CA ILE A 7 11.66 -1.44 2.60
C ILE A 7 10.29 -0.98 3.09
N GLU A 8 9.78 0.12 2.52
CA GLU A 8 8.41 0.58 2.71
C GLU A 8 7.52 0.05 1.56
N LEU A 9 6.33 -0.45 1.90
CA LEU A 9 5.43 -1.08 0.93
C LEU A 9 3.98 -0.65 1.17
N ALA A 10 3.27 -0.33 0.09
CA ALA A 10 1.84 -0.12 0.14
C ALA A 10 1.10 -1.44 0.48
N SER A 11 0.18 -1.38 1.44
CA SER A 11 -0.57 -2.56 1.88
C SER A 11 -1.51 -3.10 0.80
N LEU A 12 -2.05 -2.23 -0.05
CA LEU A 12 -2.97 -2.55 -1.15
C LEU A 12 -4.21 -3.37 -0.72
N GLY A 13 -4.64 -3.16 0.52
CA GLY A 13 -5.76 -3.89 1.12
C GLY A 13 -5.42 -5.31 1.57
N ARG A 14 -4.14 -5.73 1.52
CA ARG A 14 -3.64 -6.93 2.18
C ARG A 14 -3.54 -6.68 3.69
N SER A 15 -3.77 -7.72 4.48
CA SER A 15 -3.76 -7.63 5.94
C SER A 15 -2.33 -7.81 6.47
N PHE A 16 -1.69 -6.70 6.84
CA PHE A 16 -0.38 -6.70 7.51
C PHE A 16 -0.56 -6.72 9.03
N GLN A 17 0.32 -7.44 9.72
CA GLN A 17 0.46 -7.44 11.17
C GLN A 17 1.95 -7.38 11.52
N LEU A 18 2.28 -6.78 12.67
CA LEU A 18 3.65 -6.79 13.18
C LEU A 18 4.14 -8.23 13.36
N GLY A 19 5.40 -8.48 13.02
CA GLY A 19 6.01 -9.80 13.11
C GLY A 19 5.67 -10.75 11.97
N MET A 20 4.73 -10.41 11.07
CA MET A 20 4.50 -11.21 9.86
C MET A 20 5.75 -11.28 9.01
N LEU A 21 5.98 -12.45 8.43
CA LEU A 21 7.04 -12.66 7.47
C LEU A 21 6.59 -12.24 6.07
N TYR A 22 7.54 -11.75 5.27
CA TYR A 22 7.34 -11.32 3.91
C TYR A 22 8.42 -11.89 2.99
N ASP A 23 8.03 -12.34 1.80
CA ASP A 23 8.96 -12.72 0.74
C ASP A 23 8.91 -11.69 -0.40
N CYS A 24 9.86 -10.76 -0.41
CA CYS A 24 10.04 -9.76 -1.47
C CYS A 24 10.25 -10.35 -2.87
N ARG A 25 10.67 -11.62 -3.00
CA ARG A 25 10.87 -12.24 -4.33
C ARG A 25 9.55 -12.58 -5.02
N ARG A 26 8.46 -12.69 -4.23
CA ARG A 26 7.12 -13.10 -4.67
C ARG A 26 6.04 -12.11 -4.26
N ASP A 27 6.42 -11.02 -3.58
CA ASP A 27 5.54 -10.07 -2.92
C ASP A 27 4.43 -10.70 -2.07
N MET A 28 4.81 -11.72 -1.30
CA MET A 28 3.89 -12.58 -0.56
C MET A 28 4.04 -12.43 0.95
N LEU A 29 2.92 -12.24 1.64
CA LEU A 29 2.81 -12.32 3.09
C LEU A 29 2.72 -13.78 3.53
N ILE A 30 3.42 -14.11 4.62
CA ILE A 30 3.44 -15.46 5.20
C ILE A 30 2.85 -15.35 6.61
N PRO A 31 1.53 -15.56 6.76
CA PRO A 31 0.87 -15.52 8.06
C PRO A 31 1.16 -16.80 8.87
N GLY A 32 1.07 -16.68 10.19
CA GLY A 32 1.10 -17.83 11.12
C GLY A 32 2.50 -18.33 11.50
N ILE A 33 3.56 -17.87 10.84
CA ILE A 33 4.95 -18.12 11.21
C ILE A 33 5.60 -16.77 11.56
N THR A 34 6.25 -16.70 12.71
CA THR A 34 6.84 -15.47 13.25
C THR A 34 8.22 -15.74 13.85
N LEU A 35 9.05 -14.69 13.94
CA LEU A 35 10.40 -14.79 14.53
C LEU A 35 10.40 -14.80 16.06
N TRP A 36 9.27 -14.46 16.65
CA TRP A 36 9.04 -14.36 18.09
C TRP A 36 7.73 -15.07 18.44
N ASP A 37 7.66 -15.58 19.66
CA ASP A 37 6.43 -16.15 20.22
C ASP A 37 5.32 -15.09 20.30
N ALA A 38 4.06 -15.55 20.28
CA ALA A 38 2.89 -14.67 20.19
C ALA A 38 2.79 -13.71 21.39
N GLU A 39 3.19 -14.18 22.58
CA GLU A 39 3.22 -13.40 23.81
C GLU A 39 4.21 -12.23 23.67
N MET A 40 5.43 -12.54 23.20
CA MET A 40 6.47 -11.54 23.01
C MET A 40 6.06 -10.48 21.98
N LEU A 41 5.40 -10.88 20.89
CA LEU A 41 4.92 -9.95 19.86
C LEU A 41 3.88 -8.95 20.32
N GLN A 42 3.13 -9.25 21.39
CA GLN A 42 2.10 -8.35 21.91
C GLN A 42 2.65 -7.38 22.97
N GLU A 43 3.84 -7.65 23.50
CA GLU A 43 4.49 -6.84 24.52
C GLU A 43 5.27 -5.68 23.91
N ASP A 44 5.33 -4.54 24.62
CA ASP A 44 6.23 -3.42 24.27
C ASP A 44 6.20 -2.95 22.81
N ILE A 45 5.02 -2.99 22.16
CA ILE A 45 4.79 -2.35 20.87
C ILE A 45 4.76 -0.83 21.10
N ASN A 46 5.53 -0.08 20.30
CA ASN A 46 5.46 1.38 20.31
C ASN A 46 4.28 1.83 19.43
N VAL A 47 3.23 2.36 20.06
CA VAL A 47 2.05 2.89 19.36
C VAL A 47 2.06 4.41 19.47
N ARG A 48 2.02 5.10 18.32
CA ARG A 48 2.01 6.56 18.23
C ARG A 48 0.80 7.05 17.44
N PRO A 49 -0.03 7.96 17.99
CA PRO A 49 -1.02 8.65 17.18
C PRO A 49 -0.33 9.42 16.05
N GLN A 50 -0.82 9.23 14.82
CA GLN A 50 -0.31 9.93 13.63
C GLN A 50 -1.50 10.36 12.75
N PRO A 51 -2.41 11.20 13.27
CA PRO A 51 -3.54 11.70 12.51
C PRO A 51 -3.05 12.62 11.40
N ASN A 52 -3.36 12.27 10.15
CA ASN A 52 -3.15 13.14 9.01
C ASN A 52 -4.29 12.93 8.02
N THR A 53 -4.75 13.99 7.36
CA THR A 53 -5.79 13.90 6.33
C THR A 53 -5.38 14.75 5.14
N ASP A 54 -5.46 14.16 3.95
CA ASP A 54 -5.08 14.79 2.69
C ASP A 54 -6.11 14.45 1.60
N PHE A 55 -6.20 15.31 0.60
CA PHE A 55 -7.04 15.11 -0.58
C PHE A 55 -6.32 15.53 -1.85
N LYS A 56 -6.55 14.80 -2.94
CA LYS A 56 -5.94 15.08 -4.24
C LYS A 56 -6.94 14.91 -5.36
N ILE A 57 -6.88 15.78 -6.36
CA ILE A 57 -7.68 15.65 -7.58
C ILE A 57 -6.77 15.06 -8.66
N ILE A 58 -7.11 13.85 -9.10
CA ILE A 58 -6.42 13.10 -10.15
C ILE A 58 -7.28 13.17 -11.41
N THR A 59 -6.69 13.59 -12.51
CA THR A 59 -7.40 13.71 -13.79
C THR A 59 -6.86 12.80 -14.88
N SER A 60 -5.85 12.01 -14.54
CA SER A 60 -5.30 10.97 -15.40
C SER A 60 -5.86 9.60 -14.98
N ASP A 61 -5.85 8.66 -15.92
CA ASP A 61 -6.30 7.27 -15.73
C ASP A 61 -5.18 6.25 -16.02
N SER A 62 -3.94 6.72 -16.22
CA SER A 62 -2.77 5.87 -16.50
C SER A 62 -2.47 4.91 -15.35
N SER A 63 -1.77 3.80 -15.64
CA SER A 63 -1.30 2.87 -14.61
C SER A 63 -0.39 3.58 -13.62
N GLU A 64 0.53 4.39 -14.14
CA GLU A 64 1.58 5.06 -13.39
C GLU A 64 1.00 6.09 -12.42
N ASP A 65 0.00 6.87 -12.87
CA ASP A 65 -0.67 7.87 -12.02
C ASP A 65 -1.48 7.21 -10.90
N LYS A 66 -2.10 6.05 -11.18
CA LYS A 66 -2.84 5.28 -10.17
C LYS A 66 -1.92 4.62 -9.16
N ALA A 67 -0.80 4.06 -9.62
CA ALA A 67 0.26 3.53 -8.75
C ALA A 67 0.82 4.63 -7.85
N SER A 68 1.15 5.79 -8.43
CA SER A 68 1.64 6.95 -7.68
C SER A 68 0.63 7.45 -6.64
N ALA A 69 -0.67 7.54 -6.99
CA ALA A 69 -1.72 7.93 -6.04
C ALA A 69 -1.78 7.01 -4.81
N LEU A 70 -1.53 5.71 -5.00
CA LEU A 70 -1.50 4.73 -3.92
C LEU A 70 -0.13 4.60 -3.22
N ASN A 71 0.89 5.37 -3.65
CA ASN A 71 2.29 5.27 -3.21
C ASN A 71 2.83 3.84 -3.45
N VAL A 72 2.55 3.30 -4.62
CA VAL A 72 3.08 2.01 -5.08
C VAL A 72 4.40 2.27 -5.79
N GLU A 73 5.48 1.72 -5.24
CA GLU A 73 6.80 1.73 -5.86
C GLU A 73 6.85 0.83 -7.10
N ALA A 74 7.79 1.11 -8.01
CA ALA A 74 7.88 0.44 -9.31
C ALA A 74 8.00 -1.09 -9.21
N SER A 75 8.70 -1.62 -8.20
CA SER A 75 8.82 -3.06 -7.97
C SER A 75 7.47 -3.69 -7.63
N LEU A 76 6.72 -3.05 -6.74
CA LEU A 76 5.40 -3.51 -6.30
C LEU A 76 4.36 -3.36 -7.42
N GLU A 77 4.47 -2.30 -8.24
CA GLU A 77 3.66 -2.10 -9.44
C GLU A 77 3.90 -3.22 -10.46
N ALA A 78 5.16 -3.56 -10.72
CA ALA A 78 5.52 -4.67 -11.60
C ALA A 78 4.92 -6.00 -11.12
N SER A 79 4.95 -6.26 -9.81
CA SER A 79 4.35 -7.45 -9.22
C SER A 79 2.82 -7.47 -9.30
N PHE A 80 2.18 -6.32 -9.18
CA PHE A 80 0.74 -6.18 -9.44
C PHE A 80 0.40 -6.45 -10.91
N LEU A 81 1.12 -5.83 -11.86
CA LEU A 81 0.91 -6.06 -13.30
C LEU A 81 1.20 -7.51 -13.71
N GLY A 82 2.16 -8.16 -13.05
CA GLY A 82 2.47 -9.58 -13.21
C GLY A 82 1.48 -10.54 -12.53
N GLY A 83 0.45 -10.03 -11.84
CA GLY A 83 -0.58 -10.84 -11.20
C GLY A 83 -0.13 -11.56 -9.92
N MET A 84 1.03 -11.21 -9.36
CA MET A 84 1.54 -11.77 -8.11
C MET A 84 0.78 -11.25 -6.88
N ILE A 85 0.16 -10.07 -7.01
CA ILE A 85 -0.53 -9.38 -5.92
C ILE A 85 -2.01 -9.20 -6.25
N SER A 86 -2.87 -9.60 -5.32
CA SER A 86 -4.29 -9.27 -5.34
C SER A 86 -4.57 -8.03 -4.49
N VAL A 87 -5.29 -7.07 -5.08
CA VAL A 87 -5.66 -5.80 -4.43
C VAL A 87 -7.06 -5.87 -3.85
N LYS A 88 -7.28 -5.21 -2.71
CA LYS A 88 -8.59 -5.15 -2.02
C LYS A 88 -8.92 -3.72 -1.59
N GLY A 89 -10.18 -3.50 -1.23
CA GLY A 89 -10.65 -2.19 -0.76
C GLY A 89 -10.42 -1.08 -1.78
N SER A 90 -9.91 0.06 -1.32
CA SER A 90 -9.61 1.24 -2.16
C SER A 90 -8.55 0.96 -3.23
N ALA A 91 -7.63 0.01 -3.01
CA ALA A 91 -6.62 -0.36 -3.98
C ALA A 91 -7.19 -1.03 -5.24
N LYS A 92 -8.47 -1.42 -5.25
CA LYS A 92 -9.18 -1.81 -6.49
C LYS A 92 -9.20 -0.70 -7.54
N PHE A 93 -8.94 0.55 -7.16
CA PHE A 93 -8.74 1.66 -8.08
C PHE A 93 -7.64 1.37 -9.13
N LEU A 94 -6.62 0.55 -8.82
CA LEU A 94 -5.61 0.13 -9.80
C LEU A 94 -6.20 -0.69 -10.96
N ASN A 95 -7.28 -1.42 -10.70
CA ASN A 95 -7.98 -2.23 -11.71
C ASN A 95 -9.09 -1.46 -12.43
N ASP A 96 -9.52 -0.34 -11.88
CA ASP A 96 -10.52 0.51 -12.51
C ASP A 96 -9.92 1.14 -13.76
N LYS A 97 -10.63 1.13 -14.89
CA LYS A 97 -10.14 1.65 -16.18
C LYS A 97 -11.25 2.36 -16.91
N LYS A 98 -10.92 3.42 -17.65
CA LYS A 98 -11.85 4.02 -18.60
C LYS A 98 -12.37 2.98 -19.59
N MET A 99 -13.67 3.03 -19.85
CA MET A 99 -14.32 2.12 -20.80
C MET A 99 -14.18 2.59 -22.24
N SER A 100 -13.95 3.89 -22.46
CA SER A 100 -13.80 4.48 -23.79
C SER A 100 -12.88 5.69 -23.78
N LYS A 101 -12.35 6.05 -24.96
CA LYS A 101 -11.60 7.30 -25.16
C LYS A 101 -12.49 8.55 -25.12
N ARG A 102 -13.82 8.38 -25.24
CA ARG A 102 -14.81 9.47 -25.18
C ARG A 102 -15.29 9.71 -23.74
N GLN A 103 -14.50 9.32 -22.76
CA GLN A 103 -14.80 9.47 -21.34
C GLN A 103 -13.83 10.47 -20.70
N SER A 104 -14.36 11.58 -20.20
CA SER A 104 -13.65 12.43 -19.25
C SER A 104 -13.78 11.82 -17.86
N ARG A 105 -12.69 11.83 -17.09
CA ARG A 105 -12.65 11.26 -15.73
C ARG A 105 -11.91 12.18 -14.80
N VAL A 106 -12.51 12.44 -13.65
CA VAL A 106 -11.88 13.12 -12.53
C VAL A 106 -12.05 12.25 -11.30
N THR A 107 -10.97 12.03 -10.57
CA THR A 107 -10.98 11.24 -9.34
C THR A 107 -10.59 12.11 -8.16
N LEU A 108 -11.43 12.17 -7.15
CA LEU A 108 -11.05 12.72 -5.85
C LEU A 108 -10.50 11.60 -4.97
N GLN A 109 -9.23 11.69 -4.63
CA GLN A 109 -8.60 10.85 -3.62
C GLN A 109 -8.77 11.51 -2.25
N TYR A 110 -9.25 10.74 -1.29
CA TYR A 110 -9.19 11.05 0.13
C TYR A 110 -8.26 10.07 0.83
N ARG A 111 -7.33 10.56 1.65
CA ARG A 111 -6.41 9.74 2.44
C ARG A 111 -6.38 10.23 3.87
N THR A 112 -6.44 9.29 4.82
CA THR A 112 -6.23 9.57 6.23
C THR A 112 -5.33 8.53 6.87
N SER A 113 -4.44 8.96 7.77
CA SER A 113 -3.70 8.08 8.69
C SER A 113 -4.17 8.33 10.11
N THR A 114 -4.07 7.33 10.97
CA THR A 114 -4.57 7.38 12.35
C THR A 114 -3.46 7.13 13.37
N ARG A 115 -2.68 6.07 13.19
CA ARG A 115 -1.63 5.66 14.13
C ARG A 115 -0.53 4.90 13.43
N PHE A 116 0.62 4.89 14.07
CA PHE A 116 1.79 4.13 13.67
C PHE A 116 2.15 3.15 14.79
N GLU A 117 2.36 1.89 14.43
CA GLU A 117 2.77 0.84 15.36
C GLU A 117 4.11 0.26 14.91
N GLN A 118 5.03 0.02 15.85
CA GLN A 118 6.37 -0.47 15.55
C GLN A 118 6.90 -1.40 16.64
N LEU A 119 7.63 -2.44 16.23
CA LEU A 119 8.41 -3.31 17.10
C LEU A 119 9.58 -2.55 17.73
N THR A 120 9.78 -2.74 19.03
CA THR A 120 10.86 -2.09 19.79
C THR A 120 12.13 -2.95 19.85
N MET A 121 13.19 -2.41 20.45
CA MET A 121 14.44 -3.14 20.70
C MET A 121 14.26 -4.38 21.59
N LYS A 122 13.15 -4.50 22.33
CA LYS A 122 12.81 -5.75 23.01
C LYS A 122 12.55 -6.90 22.05
N HIS A 123 12.17 -6.62 20.81
CA HIS A 123 12.04 -7.62 19.74
C HIS A 123 13.29 -7.66 18.85
N LEU A 124 13.73 -6.48 18.41
CA LEU A 124 14.76 -6.33 17.37
C LEU A 124 16.20 -6.34 17.90
N GLY A 125 16.38 -6.33 19.23
CA GLY A 125 17.68 -6.36 19.87
C GLY A 125 18.44 -7.65 19.61
N ALA A 126 19.78 -7.56 19.62
CA ALA A 126 20.63 -8.74 19.46
C ALA A 126 20.32 -9.77 20.56
N GLY A 127 20.03 -11.01 20.14
CA GLY A 127 19.63 -12.10 21.04
C GLY A 127 18.14 -12.19 21.37
N ASN A 128 17.32 -11.22 20.95
CA ASN A 128 15.87 -11.22 21.21
C ASN A 128 15.04 -11.91 20.11
N VAL A 129 15.66 -12.21 18.96
CA VAL A 129 15.04 -12.98 17.88
C VAL A 129 15.15 -14.47 18.19
N GLN A 130 14.01 -15.15 18.39
CA GLN A 130 13.98 -16.55 18.85
C GLN A 130 14.10 -17.54 17.68
N HIS A 131 13.31 -17.36 16.63
CA HIS A 131 13.17 -18.33 15.53
C HIS A 131 13.94 -17.88 14.27
N SER A 132 15.23 -17.57 14.42
CA SER A 132 16.06 -17.02 13.32
C SER A 132 16.35 -18.02 12.19
N ASN A 133 16.20 -19.32 12.44
CA ASN A 133 16.36 -20.40 11.47
C ASN A 133 15.38 -20.32 10.30
N ILE A 134 14.24 -19.64 10.45
CA ILE A 134 13.23 -19.50 9.39
C ILE A 134 13.80 -18.88 8.10
N PHE A 135 14.76 -17.97 8.22
CA PHE A 135 15.43 -17.38 7.05
C PHE A 135 16.37 -18.36 6.33
N GLN A 136 16.91 -19.34 7.03
CA GLN A 136 17.80 -20.36 6.44
C GLN A 136 17.01 -21.35 5.58
N GLU A 137 15.74 -21.57 5.90
CA GLU A 137 14.83 -22.39 5.10
C GLU A 137 14.38 -21.68 3.81
N GLY A 138 14.74 -20.40 3.64
CA GLY A 138 14.47 -19.62 2.45
C GLY A 138 12.98 -19.33 2.23
N SER A 139 12.16 -19.48 3.26
CA SER A 139 10.70 -19.29 3.20
C SER A 139 10.32 -17.81 3.20
N ALA A 140 11.07 -16.95 3.90
CA ALA A 140 10.87 -15.51 3.97
C ALA A 140 12.17 -14.75 3.71
N THR A 141 12.07 -13.46 3.35
CA THR A 141 13.24 -12.57 3.21
C THR A 141 13.20 -11.39 4.17
N HIS A 142 12.02 -10.97 4.60
CA HIS A 142 11.82 -9.81 5.47
C HIS A 142 10.78 -10.12 6.56
N VAL A 143 10.74 -9.25 7.57
CA VAL A 143 9.74 -9.26 8.64
C VAL A 143 9.12 -7.87 8.77
N VAL A 144 7.82 -7.81 9.04
CA VAL A 144 7.09 -6.55 9.24
C VAL A 144 7.44 -5.99 10.62
N THR A 145 8.21 -4.90 10.63
CA THR A 145 8.67 -4.24 11.86
C THR A 145 7.83 -3.02 12.23
N ALA A 146 7.10 -2.44 11.28
CA ALA A 146 6.25 -1.28 11.50
C ALA A 146 5.04 -1.27 10.56
N VAL A 147 3.93 -0.67 11.00
CA VAL A 147 2.71 -0.48 10.23
C VAL A 147 2.12 0.91 10.48
N LEU A 148 1.89 1.67 9.41
CA LEU A 148 1.09 2.89 9.43
C LEU A 148 -0.38 2.56 9.12
N TYR A 149 -1.25 2.77 10.09
CA TYR A 149 -2.69 2.54 9.96
C TYR A 149 -3.39 3.78 9.39
N GLY A 150 -4.38 3.52 8.55
CA GLY A 150 -5.16 4.56 7.90
C GLY A 150 -6.23 3.99 6.97
N ALA A 151 -6.88 4.88 6.25
CA ALA A 151 -7.87 4.57 5.24
C ALA A 151 -7.71 5.49 4.04
N GLN A 152 -8.16 5.01 2.87
CA GLN A 152 -8.21 5.81 1.66
C GLN A 152 -9.52 5.52 0.93
N ALA A 153 -10.02 6.51 0.19
CA ALA A 153 -11.17 6.40 -0.69
C ALA A 153 -10.88 7.11 -2.01
N PHE A 154 -11.41 6.56 -3.10
CA PHE A 154 -11.35 7.14 -4.43
C PHE A 154 -12.77 7.35 -4.93
N PHE A 155 -13.14 8.60 -5.16
CA PHE A 155 -14.42 8.97 -5.76
C PHE A 155 -14.16 9.24 -7.24
N VAL A 156 -14.56 8.30 -8.09
CA VAL A 156 -14.35 8.36 -9.54
C VAL A 156 -15.58 8.95 -10.20
N PHE A 157 -15.42 10.09 -10.86
CA PHE A 157 -16.46 10.79 -11.60
C PHE A 157 -16.19 10.66 -13.09
N ASP A 158 -17.15 10.08 -13.81
CA ASP A 158 -17.08 9.87 -15.24
C ASP A 158 -18.13 10.68 -15.98
N GLN A 159 -17.72 11.31 -17.08
CA GLN A 159 -18.61 11.97 -18.02
C GLN A 159 -18.32 11.46 -19.44
N GLU A 160 -19.36 10.99 -20.11
CA GLU A 160 -19.29 10.66 -21.53
C GLU A 160 -19.37 11.93 -22.37
N LEU A 161 -18.52 11.99 -23.39
CA LEU A 161 -18.35 13.16 -24.25
C LEU A 161 -19.03 12.94 -25.59
N SER A 162 -19.80 13.95 -26.00
CA SER A 162 -20.21 14.09 -27.40
C SER A 162 -19.00 14.52 -28.24
N THR A 163 -19.02 14.23 -29.55
CA THR A 163 -17.90 14.52 -30.46
C THR A 163 -17.52 16.01 -30.57
N SER A 164 -18.37 16.92 -30.06
CA SER A 164 -18.17 18.37 -30.06
C SER A 164 -17.63 18.93 -28.74
N GLU A 165 -17.52 18.13 -27.68
CA GLU A 165 -17.05 18.58 -26.36
C GLU A 165 -15.54 18.38 -26.20
N ASN A 166 -14.85 19.43 -25.77
CA ASN A 166 -13.41 19.42 -25.51
C ASN A 166 -13.12 18.75 -24.16
N GLN A 167 -12.31 17.69 -24.14
CA GLN A 167 -12.03 16.93 -22.91
C GLN A 167 -11.38 17.82 -21.82
N GLN A 168 -10.52 18.75 -22.23
CA GLN A 168 -9.84 19.68 -21.31
C GLN A 168 -10.81 20.62 -20.60
N GLU A 169 -11.77 21.21 -21.31
CA GLU A 169 -12.74 22.15 -20.74
C GLU A 169 -13.62 21.50 -19.67
N ILE A 170 -14.06 20.26 -19.90
CA ILE A 170 -14.87 19.50 -18.94
C ILE A 170 -14.04 19.10 -17.71
N GLN A 171 -12.80 18.70 -17.92
CA GLN A 171 -11.88 18.35 -16.84
C GLN A 171 -11.56 19.57 -15.96
N GLU A 172 -11.45 20.76 -16.54
CA GLU A 172 -11.32 22.02 -15.80
C GLU A 172 -12.62 22.39 -15.06
N ALA A 173 -13.79 22.22 -15.69
CA ALA A 173 -15.07 22.46 -15.04
C ALA A 173 -15.31 21.54 -13.83
N CYS A 174 -14.90 20.27 -13.91
CA CYS A 174 -14.96 19.32 -12.80
C CYS A 174 -13.92 19.61 -11.70
N ARG A 175 -12.85 20.37 -11.99
CA ARG A 175 -11.86 20.80 -10.99
C ARG A 175 -12.30 22.01 -10.17
N LEU A 176 -13.14 22.87 -10.74
CA LEU A 176 -13.51 24.18 -10.19
C LEU A 176 -14.88 24.22 -9.50
N ARG A 177 -15.64 23.11 -9.52
CA ARG A 177 -16.92 22.96 -8.81
C ARG A 177 -16.74 22.17 -7.52
#